data_AF-A0A9X1IFY5-F1
#
_entry.id   AF-A0A9X1IFY5-F1
#
_cell.length_a   1.000
_cell.length_b   1.000
_cell.length_c   1.000
_cell.angle_alpha   90.00
_cell.angle_beta   90.00
_cell.angle_gamma   90.00
#
_symmetry.space_group_name_H-M   'P 1'
#
loop_
_entity.id
_entity.type
_entity.pdbx_description
1 polymer ?
#
loop_
_entity_poly.entity_id
_entity_poly.type
_entity_poly.pdbx_seq_one_letter_code
_entity_poly.pdbx_strand_id
1 'polypeptide(L)'
;MDTLAPSPSAALPPATGASAVLDRLMARGAAFFGSRYAIMGGAMSWVSERHLVAALSNAGAFGVIACGAMEPPRLAEEIAGTQALTDRPFGVNLITMHPRLEQLVEVCLAAKVGHIVFAGGIPPASAIKAAKAGGAKVVCFAPALALAKKLVRSGADALVIEGSEAGGHIGPVSLNVLAQEILPTMAKEVPVFVAGGIGRGEAILSYLEMGAAGAQLGTRFVCATECIAHPKFKQAFIRGAARDAVPTVQIDERFPVIPVRALVNEGTKRFMEHQAKVLARFQAGEVSKEDAQLEIEHFWAGALRRAVIDGDVEQGSLMAGQSVGMVTREQPAAEIIAELIAQAEAAIAARQQGGAA
;
A
#
# COMPACT_ATOMS: atom_id res chain seq x y z
N MET A 1 29.17 -11.19 31.54
CA MET A 1 28.98 -11.45 30.10
C MET A 1 28.20 -10.27 29.57
N ASP A 2 28.95 -9.30 29.06
CA ASP A 2 28.47 -7.98 28.67
C ASP A 2 27.61 -8.06 27.41
N THR A 3 26.36 -7.64 27.52
CA THR A 3 25.46 -7.42 26.38
C THR A 3 25.69 -6.01 25.85
N LEU A 4 26.36 -5.93 24.70
CA LEU A 4 26.53 -4.73 23.88
C LEU A 4 25.18 -4.07 23.61
N ALA A 5 25.01 -2.85 24.10
CA ALA A 5 23.93 -1.96 23.67
C ALA A 5 24.11 -1.60 22.18
N PRO A 6 23.03 -1.46 21.39
CA PRO A 6 23.15 -1.03 20.01
C PRO A 6 23.68 0.41 19.96
N SER A 7 24.73 0.59 19.14
CA SER A 7 25.38 1.87 18.88
C SER A 7 24.38 2.92 18.35
N PRO A 8 24.51 4.21 18.73
CA PRO A 8 23.77 5.28 18.08
C PRO A 8 24.05 5.27 16.57
N SER A 9 22.98 5.44 15.79
CA SER A 9 22.92 5.54 14.33
C SER A 9 24.14 6.29 13.78
N ALA A 10 25.09 5.55 13.22
CA ALA A 10 26.21 6.14 12.49
C ALA A 10 25.64 6.99 11.35
N ALA A 11 25.97 8.28 11.33
CA ALA A 11 25.68 9.12 10.18
C ALA A 11 26.34 8.48 8.95
N LEU A 12 25.54 8.13 7.95
CA LEU A 12 26.04 7.57 6.70
C LEU A 12 27.02 8.58 6.06
N PRO A 13 28.10 8.09 5.43
CA PRO A 13 29.04 8.96 4.74
C PRO A 13 28.32 9.79 3.65
N PRO A 14 28.81 11.00 3.32
CA PRO A 14 28.18 11.85 2.32
C PRO A 14 28.09 11.13 0.97
N ALA A 15 26.90 11.16 0.37
CA ALA A 15 26.62 10.51 -0.91
C ALA A 15 27.49 11.09 -2.03
N THR A 16 28.12 10.23 -2.84
CA THR A 16 28.91 10.64 -4.02
C THR A 16 28.29 10.07 -5.30
N GLY A 17 28.22 10.86 -6.37
CA GLY A 17 27.74 10.40 -7.68
C GLY A 17 26.24 10.10 -7.71
N ALA A 18 25.87 8.86 -8.09
CA ALA A 18 24.48 8.43 -8.29
C ALA A 18 23.63 8.51 -7.01
N SER A 19 24.19 8.17 -5.85
CA SER A 19 23.49 8.22 -4.57
C SER A 19 23.03 9.64 -4.21
N ALA A 20 23.85 10.66 -4.49
CA ALA A 20 23.49 12.06 -4.24
C ALA A 20 22.37 12.56 -5.16
N VAL A 21 22.28 12.02 -6.38
CA VAL A 21 21.17 12.31 -7.30
C VAL A 21 19.89 11.66 -6.79
N LEU A 22 19.95 10.39 -6.38
CA LEU A 22 18.78 9.70 -5.83
C LEU A 22 18.27 10.36 -4.56
N ASP A 23 19.16 10.74 -3.64
CA ASP A 23 18.83 11.45 -2.41
C ASP A 23 18.11 12.77 -2.70
N ARG A 24 18.58 13.52 -3.70
CA ARG A 24 17.93 14.78 -4.12
C ARG A 24 16.52 14.54 -4.67
N LEU A 25 16.35 13.49 -5.47
CA LEU A 25 15.05 13.12 -6.04
C LEU A 25 14.06 12.67 -4.95
N MET A 26 14.53 11.94 -3.94
CA MET A 26 13.70 11.48 -2.81
C MET A 26 13.51 12.52 -1.71
N ALA A 27 14.28 13.62 -1.69
CA ALA A 27 14.38 14.54 -0.55
C ALA A 27 13.03 15.03 -0.01
N ARG A 28 12.10 15.37 -0.88
CA ARG A 28 10.76 15.86 -0.48
C ARG A 28 9.93 14.77 0.21
N GLY A 29 9.93 13.55 -0.31
CA GLY A 29 9.20 12.44 0.28
C GLY A 29 9.84 11.95 1.58
N ALA A 30 11.16 11.82 1.60
CA ALA A 30 11.93 11.44 2.79
C ALA A 30 11.72 12.46 3.92
N ALA A 31 11.77 13.76 3.63
CA ALA A 31 11.49 14.81 4.60
C ALA A 31 10.03 14.80 5.09
N PHE A 32 9.07 14.52 4.20
CA PHE A 32 7.65 14.43 4.58
C PHE A 32 7.40 13.29 5.58
N PHE A 33 8.03 12.14 5.38
CA PHE A 33 7.88 10.98 6.27
C PHE A 33 8.80 11.00 7.50
N GLY A 34 9.91 11.74 7.45
CA GLY A 34 10.97 11.63 8.45
C GLY A 34 11.75 10.32 8.32
N SER A 35 11.82 9.74 7.11
CA SER A 35 12.50 8.49 6.80
C SER A 35 13.78 8.75 5.99
N ARG A 36 14.66 7.73 5.86
CA ARG A 36 15.88 7.84 5.04
C ARG A 36 15.54 7.84 3.54
N TYR A 37 14.62 6.97 3.14
CA TYR A 37 14.19 6.79 1.77
C TYR A 37 12.71 7.14 1.62
N ALA A 38 12.33 7.70 0.47
CA ALA A 38 10.94 7.96 0.12
C ALA A 38 10.21 6.70 -0.39
N ILE A 39 10.33 5.62 0.37
CA ILE A 39 9.67 4.33 0.12
C ILE A 39 8.65 4.11 1.23
N MET A 40 7.38 3.99 0.85
CA MET A 40 6.26 3.75 1.76
C MET A 40 5.84 2.28 1.70
N GLY A 41 5.65 1.66 2.86
CA GLY A 41 5.00 0.36 2.97
C GLY A 41 3.51 0.50 2.67
N GLY A 42 3.00 -0.27 1.70
CA GLY A 42 1.58 -0.35 1.44
C GLY A 42 0.83 -0.90 2.65
N ALA A 43 -0.29 -0.27 3.01
CA ALA A 43 -1.15 -0.74 4.08
C ALA A 43 -1.99 -1.93 3.59
N MET A 44 -1.57 -3.15 3.93
CA MET A 44 -2.20 -4.39 3.51
C MET A 44 -2.89 -5.03 4.72
N SER A 45 -4.22 -5.11 4.70
CA SER A 45 -4.99 -5.71 5.81
C SER A 45 -4.49 -7.14 6.09
N TRP A 46 -4.32 -7.48 7.38
CA TRP A 46 -3.75 -8.74 7.88
C TRP A 46 -2.25 -8.97 7.63
N VAL A 47 -1.59 -8.11 6.85
CA VAL A 47 -0.17 -8.24 6.49
C VAL A 47 0.67 -7.13 7.14
N SER A 48 0.24 -5.87 7.00
CA SER A 48 0.95 -4.70 7.53
C SER A 48 0.61 -4.46 9.00
N GLU A 49 1.09 -5.37 9.84
CA GLU A 49 1.03 -5.28 11.30
C GLU A 49 2.40 -4.87 11.90
N ARG A 50 2.47 -4.79 13.22
CA ARG A 50 3.62 -4.23 13.95
C ARG A 50 5.00 -4.77 13.55
N HIS A 51 5.16 -6.07 13.23
CA HIS A 51 6.47 -6.63 12.89
C HIS A 51 6.94 -6.13 11.52
N LEU A 52 6.10 -6.27 10.50
CA LEU A 52 6.44 -5.77 9.15
C LEU A 52 6.62 -4.25 9.14
N VAL A 53 5.73 -3.52 9.80
CA VAL A 53 5.78 -2.05 9.84
C VAL A 53 7.05 -1.56 10.53
N ALA A 54 7.39 -2.10 11.70
CA ALA A 54 8.61 -1.73 12.41
C ALA A 54 9.86 -2.11 11.61
N ALA A 55 9.88 -3.27 10.94
CA ALA A 55 11.00 -3.67 10.11
C ALA A 55 11.24 -2.71 8.93
N LEU A 56 10.18 -2.27 8.25
CA LEU A 56 10.27 -1.29 7.17
C LEU A 56 10.78 0.07 7.68
N SER A 57 10.25 0.56 8.80
CA SER A 57 10.69 1.82 9.40
C SER A 57 12.14 1.77 9.88
N ASN A 58 12.56 0.66 10.50
CA ASN A 58 13.94 0.43 10.93
C ASN A 58 14.92 0.34 9.75
N ALA A 59 14.47 -0.17 8.60
CA ALA A 59 15.24 -0.22 7.36
C ALA A 59 15.32 1.13 6.61
N GLY A 60 14.73 2.20 7.16
CA GLY A 60 14.79 3.55 6.60
C GLY A 60 13.70 3.87 5.57
N ALA A 61 12.76 2.95 5.34
CA ALA A 61 11.50 3.25 4.66
C ALA A 61 10.47 3.83 5.64
N PHE A 62 9.24 4.06 5.20
CA PHE A 62 8.12 4.50 6.02
C PHE A 62 7.07 3.39 6.12
N GLY A 63 7.03 2.69 7.25
CA GLY A 63 6.04 1.66 7.52
C GLY A 63 4.64 2.24 7.76
N VAL A 64 3.59 1.49 7.39
CA VAL A 64 2.19 1.92 7.58
C VAL A 64 1.36 0.75 8.08
N ILE A 65 0.80 0.87 9.29
CA ILE A 65 -0.14 -0.10 9.85
C ILE A 65 -1.42 -0.09 9.04
N ALA A 66 -1.91 -1.27 8.67
CA ALA A 66 -3.22 -1.42 8.06
C ALA A 66 -4.30 -1.62 9.15
N CYS A 67 -5.06 -0.57 9.46
CA CYS A 67 -6.19 -0.71 10.39
C CYS A 67 -7.28 -1.62 9.81
N GLY A 68 -7.55 -1.57 8.50
CA GLY A 68 -8.53 -2.44 7.86
C GLY A 68 -9.88 -2.43 8.59
N ALA A 69 -10.26 -3.59 9.17
CA ALA A 69 -11.45 -3.79 9.98
C ALA A 69 -11.17 -3.87 11.50
N MET A 70 -10.01 -3.38 11.96
CA MET A 70 -9.67 -3.31 13.38
C MET A 70 -10.56 -2.30 14.09
N GLU A 71 -11.00 -2.70 15.27
CA GLU A 71 -11.71 -1.83 16.18
C GLU A 71 -10.71 -1.00 17.03
N PRO A 72 -11.12 0.14 17.61
CA PRO A 72 -10.21 1.06 18.30
C PRO A 72 -9.26 0.42 19.34
N PRO A 73 -9.71 -0.53 20.21
CA PRO A 73 -8.80 -1.19 21.15
C PRO A 73 -7.71 -2.02 20.46
N ARG A 74 -8.05 -2.68 19.35
CA ARG A 74 -7.09 -3.48 18.59
C ARG A 74 -6.08 -2.59 17.87
N LEU A 75 -6.54 -1.47 17.30
CA LEU A 75 -5.64 -0.49 16.70
C LEU A 75 -4.66 0.09 17.75
N ALA A 76 -5.14 0.42 18.94
CA ALA A 76 -4.29 0.92 20.02
C ALA A 76 -3.19 -0.09 20.40
N GLU A 77 -3.54 -1.37 20.47
CA GLU A 77 -2.59 -2.46 20.74
C GLU A 77 -1.53 -2.59 19.63
N GLU A 78 -1.94 -2.51 18.35
CA GLU A 78 -1.01 -2.57 17.22
C GLU A 78 -0.06 -1.36 17.18
N ILE A 79 -0.55 -0.14 17.46
CA ILE A 79 0.28 1.05 17.52
C ILE A 79 1.30 0.94 18.65
N ALA A 80 0.86 0.57 19.86
CA ALA A 80 1.76 0.40 21.01
C ALA A 80 2.80 -0.69 20.76
N GLY A 81 2.39 -1.80 20.14
CA GLY A 81 3.30 -2.88 19.73
C GLY A 81 4.33 -2.42 18.70
N THR A 82 3.95 -1.57 17.75
CA THR A 82 4.88 -1.01 16.76
C THR A 82 5.88 -0.05 17.42
N GLN A 83 5.41 0.83 18.31
CA GLN A 83 6.27 1.75 19.08
C GLN A 83 7.26 1.04 19.99
N ALA A 84 6.97 -0.19 20.43
CA ALA A 84 7.90 -1.01 21.19
C ALA A 84 9.03 -1.62 20.32
N LEU A 85 8.83 -1.71 19.00
CA LEU A 85 9.75 -2.34 18.04
C LEU A 85 10.57 -1.33 17.22
N THR A 86 10.20 -0.06 17.20
CA THR A 86 10.91 0.99 16.46
C THR A 86 10.75 2.36 17.11
N ASP A 87 11.83 3.15 17.06
CA ASP A 87 11.85 4.58 17.36
C ASP A 87 11.66 5.45 16.11
N ARG A 88 11.57 4.83 14.93
CA ARG A 88 11.44 5.49 13.63
C ARG A 88 9.97 5.81 13.32
N PRO A 89 9.70 6.87 12.55
CA PRO A 89 8.33 7.21 12.17
C PRO A 89 7.61 6.09 11.41
N PHE A 90 6.31 5.97 11.65
CA PHE A 90 5.40 5.12 10.90
C PHE A 90 4.01 5.78 10.86
N GLY A 91 3.18 5.33 9.92
CA GLY A 91 1.81 5.83 9.75
C GLY A 91 0.75 4.77 10.08
N VAL A 92 -0.51 5.22 10.11
CA VAL A 92 -1.67 4.33 10.22
C VAL A 92 -2.63 4.60 9.06
N ASN A 93 -3.03 3.55 8.37
CA ASN A 93 -4.06 3.59 7.34
C ASN A 93 -5.44 3.33 7.93
N LEU A 94 -6.38 4.25 7.67
CA LEU A 94 -7.78 4.17 8.10
C LEU A 94 -8.71 4.12 6.89
N ILE A 95 -9.66 3.18 6.91
CA ILE A 95 -10.67 3.05 5.86
C ILE A 95 -11.77 4.09 6.10
N THR A 96 -12.02 4.95 5.12
CA THR A 96 -12.98 6.07 5.22
C THR A 96 -14.41 5.63 5.50
N MET A 97 -14.75 4.40 5.13
CA MET A 97 -16.07 3.79 5.32
C MET A 97 -16.22 3.09 6.68
N HIS A 98 -15.19 3.08 7.52
CA HIS A 98 -15.25 2.43 8.82
C HIS A 98 -16.27 3.14 9.73
N PRO A 99 -17.23 2.42 10.35
CA PRO A 99 -18.29 3.04 11.16
C PRO A 99 -17.75 3.80 12.38
N ARG A 100 -16.53 3.47 12.81
CA ARG A 100 -15.83 4.10 13.94
C ARG A 100 -14.66 5.00 13.53
N LEU A 101 -14.66 5.55 12.32
CA LEU A 101 -13.53 6.33 11.79
C LEU A 101 -13.04 7.43 12.74
N GLU A 102 -13.94 8.20 13.34
CA GLU A 102 -13.57 9.30 14.24
C GLU A 102 -12.83 8.79 15.49
N GLN A 103 -13.31 7.70 16.10
CA GLN A 103 -12.64 7.05 17.24
C GLN A 103 -11.27 6.49 16.84
N LEU A 104 -11.13 5.96 15.63
CA LEU A 104 -9.84 5.48 15.13
C LEU A 104 -8.83 6.63 14.93
N VAL A 105 -9.30 7.79 14.45
CA VAL A 105 -8.48 9.01 14.39
C VAL A 105 -8.04 9.42 15.79
N GLU A 106 -8.95 9.42 16.77
CA GLU A 106 -8.62 9.74 18.17
C GLU A 106 -7.56 8.79 18.75
N VAL A 107 -7.66 7.48 18.47
CA VAL A 107 -6.64 6.50 18.88
C VAL A 107 -5.27 6.84 18.29
N CYS A 108 -5.20 7.14 16.99
CA CYS A 108 -3.94 7.56 16.34
C CYS A 108 -3.35 8.81 17.00
N LEU A 109 -4.18 9.82 17.27
CA LEU A 109 -3.76 11.09 17.86
C LEU A 109 -3.30 10.93 19.32
N ALA A 110 -4.04 10.17 20.12
CA ALA A 110 -3.68 9.87 21.50
C ALA A 110 -2.32 9.14 21.59
N ALA A 111 -2.06 8.25 20.65
CA ALA A 111 -0.78 7.53 20.53
C ALA A 111 0.32 8.33 19.81
N LYS A 112 0.06 9.59 19.42
CA LYS A 112 1.00 10.49 18.73
C LYS A 112 1.53 9.93 17.40
N VAL A 113 0.69 9.23 16.65
CA VAL A 113 1.01 8.82 15.27
C VAL A 113 1.14 10.07 14.39
N GLY A 114 2.29 10.22 13.73
CA GLY A 114 2.62 11.43 12.94
C GLY A 114 1.89 11.53 11.60
N HIS A 115 1.42 10.41 11.04
CA HIS A 115 0.79 10.37 9.72
C HIS A 115 -0.44 9.46 9.71
N ILE A 116 -1.55 9.97 9.19
CA ILE A 116 -2.79 9.23 9.00
C ILE A 116 -3.07 9.15 7.49
N VAL A 117 -3.23 7.93 7.00
CA VAL A 117 -3.49 7.63 5.59
C VAL A 117 -4.97 7.26 5.45
N PHE A 118 -5.76 8.07 4.75
CA PHE A 118 -7.16 7.73 4.45
C PHE A 118 -7.26 7.00 3.12
N ALA A 119 -7.85 5.80 3.13
CA ALA A 119 -8.10 4.96 1.96
C ALA A 119 -9.56 4.52 1.88
N GLY A 120 -10.00 4.06 0.71
CA GLY A 120 -11.38 3.63 0.48
C GLY A 120 -12.34 4.73 0.03
N GLY A 121 -11.83 5.87 -0.42
CA GLY A 121 -12.63 6.96 -1.00
C GLY A 121 -12.23 8.34 -0.48
N ILE A 122 -13.18 9.28 -0.54
CA ILE A 122 -12.97 10.64 -0.03
C ILE A 122 -13.26 10.63 1.47
N PRO A 123 -12.28 10.93 2.35
CA PRO A 123 -12.54 11.03 3.78
C PRO A 123 -13.51 12.18 4.09
N PRO A 124 -14.36 12.04 5.13
CA PRO A 124 -15.15 13.15 5.64
C PRO A 124 -14.27 14.34 6.02
N ALA A 125 -14.76 15.56 5.77
CA ALA A 125 -14.01 16.77 6.11
C ALA A 125 -13.72 16.89 7.62
N SER A 126 -14.62 16.36 8.47
CA SER A 126 -14.41 16.27 9.92
C SER A 126 -13.17 15.44 10.28
N ALA A 127 -13.00 14.29 9.63
CA ALA A 127 -11.86 13.39 9.88
C ALA A 127 -10.52 14.02 9.48
N ILE A 128 -10.45 14.68 8.31
CA ILE A 128 -9.24 15.43 7.91
C ILE A 128 -8.95 16.54 8.92
N LYS A 129 -9.95 17.35 9.26
CA LYS A 129 -9.79 18.46 10.20
C LYS A 129 -9.31 17.98 11.57
N ALA A 130 -9.89 16.90 12.09
CA ALA A 130 -9.50 16.31 13.38
C ALA A 130 -8.05 15.81 13.35
N ALA A 131 -7.67 15.03 12.33
CA ALA A 131 -6.30 14.54 12.17
C ALA A 131 -5.27 15.68 12.15
N LYS A 132 -5.54 16.73 11.36
CA LYS A 132 -4.64 17.90 11.27
C LYS A 132 -4.59 18.72 12.56
N ALA A 133 -5.74 18.93 13.20
CA ALA A 133 -5.80 19.66 14.47
C ALA A 133 -5.02 18.93 15.58
N GLY A 134 -4.98 17.60 15.53
CA GLY A 134 -4.15 16.77 16.41
C GLY A 134 -2.68 16.68 16.02
N GLY A 135 -2.25 17.37 14.96
CA GLY A 135 -0.84 17.45 14.54
C GLY A 135 -0.39 16.37 13.54
N ALA A 136 -1.26 15.45 13.14
CA ALA A 136 -0.92 14.43 12.16
C ALA A 136 -0.91 15.01 10.73
N LYS A 137 0.01 14.52 9.90
CA LYS A 137 -0.01 14.76 8.46
C LYS A 137 -1.01 13.82 7.79
N VAL A 138 -1.81 14.37 6.89
CA VAL A 138 -2.86 13.61 6.20
C VAL A 138 -2.40 13.18 4.81
N VAL A 139 -2.48 11.88 4.52
CA VAL A 139 -2.20 11.31 3.20
C VAL A 139 -3.50 10.72 2.64
N CYS A 140 -3.83 11.03 1.39
CA CYS A 140 -5.05 10.53 0.74
C CYS A 140 -4.76 9.84 -0.59
N PHE A 141 -5.55 8.83 -0.94
CA PHE A 141 -5.49 8.19 -2.25
C PHE A 141 -6.30 9.00 -3.28
N ALA A 142 -5.69 9.34 -4.41
CA ALA A 142 -6.30 10.10 -5.48
C ALA A 142 -6.34 9.29 -6.79
N PRO A 143 -7.51 8.76 -7.19
CA PRO A 143 -7.62 7.93 -8.40
C PRO A 143 -7.84 8.75 -9.69
N ALA A 144 -7.89 10.08 -9.60
CA ALA A 144 -8.06 10.98 -10.74
C ALA A 144 -7.60 12.41 -10.38
N LEU A 145 -7.23 13.21 -11.38
CA LEU A 145 -6.75 14.59 -11.16
C LEU A 145 -7.79 15.49 -10.47
N ALA A 146 -9.06 15.38 -10.87
CA ALA A 146 -10.13 16.16 -10.25
C ALA A 146 -10.26 15.89 -8.73
N LEU A 147 -10.09 14.61 -8.34
CA LEU A 147 -10.12 14.20 -6.94
C LEU A 147 -8.84 14.58 -6.20
N ALA A 148 -7.67 14.48 -6.83
CA ALA A 148 -6.41 15.00 -6.28
C ALA A 148 -6.55 16.47 -5.87
N LYS A 149 -7.03 17.32 -6.79
CA LYS A 149 -7.27 18.75 -6.53
C LYS A 149 -8.27 18.97 -5.40
N LYS A 150 -9.34 18.17 -5.33
CA LYS A 150 -10.34 18.25 -4.25
C LYS A 150 -9.72 17.88 -2.90
N LEU A 151 -8.96 16.79 -2.82
CA LEU A 151 -8.34 16.31 -1.59
C LEU A 151 -7.33 17.31 -1.02
N VAL A 152 -6.51 17.93 -1.87
CA VAL A 152 -5.57 18.99 -1.46
C VAL A 152 -6.33 20.20 -0.91
N ARG A 153 -7.38 20.67 -1.60
CA ARG A 153 -8.24 21.76 -1.07
C ARG A 153 -8.92 21.39 0.25
N SER A 154 -9.27 20.12 0.44
CA SER A 154 -9.82 19.61 1.70
C SER A 154 -8.78 19.45 2.82
N GLY A 155 -7.49 19.61 2.52
CA GLY A 155 -6.42 19.62 3.49
C GLY A 155 -5.49 18.41 3.48
N ALA A 156 -5.49 17.56 2.45
CA ALA A 156 -4.47 16.51 2.32
C ALA A 156 -3.06 17.15 2.23
N ASP A 157 -2.12 16.66 3.04
CA ASP A 157 -0.72 17.12 3.06
C ASP A 157 0.16 16.36 2.05
N ALA A 158 -0.27 15.17 1.63
CA ALA A 158 0.31 14.39 0.54
C ALA A 158 -0.74 13.51 -0.14
N LEU A 159 -0.40 13.02 -1.34
CA LEU A 159 -1.27 12.13 -2.12
C LEU A 159 -0.55 10.82 -2.44
N VAL A 160 -1.32 9.73 -2.52
CA VAL A 160 -0.93 8.49 -3.20
C VAL A 160 -1.75 8.37 -4.48
N ILE A 161 -1.10 8.19 -5.63
CA ILE A 161 -1.76 7.80 -6.87
C ILE A 161 -1.48 6.32 -7.11
N GLU A 162 -2.55 5.52 -7.19
CA GLU A 162 -2.46 4.06 -7.27
C GLU A 162 -3.03 3.57 -8.58
N GLY A 163 -2.18 2.93 -9.38
CA GLY A 163 -2.56 2.36 -10.66
C GLY A 163 -3.29 1.03 -10.54
N SER A 164 -4.02 0.69 -11.60
CA SER A 164 -4.79 -0.56 -11.72
C SER A 164 -3.95 -1.85 -11.64
N GLU A 165 -2.63 -1.74 -11.69
CA GLU A 165 -1.67 -2.82 -11.50
C GLU A 165 -1.45 -3.20 -10.02
N ALA A 166 -1.95 -2.39 -9.07
CA ALA A 166 -1.89 -2.66 -7.63
C ALA A 166 -2.70 -3.90 -7.22
N GLY A 167 -2.42 -4.42 -6.02
CA GLY A 167 -3.17 -5.53 -5.44
C GLY A 167 -4.31 -5.03 -4.57
N GLY A 168 -5.36 -5.85 -4.41
CA GLY A 168 -6.53 -5.46 -3.64
C GLY A 168 -7.50 -4.62 -4.47
N HIS A 169 -8.24 -3.71 -3.83
CA HIS A 169 -9.21 -2.86 -4.52
C HIS A 169 -8.51 -1.88 -5.44
N ILE A 170 -8.90 -1.83 -6.72
CA ILE A 170 -8.24 -0.99 -7.72
C ILE A 170 -9.20 -0.07 -8.48
N GLY A 171 -8.66 1.08 -8.92
CA GLY A 171 -9.28 1.89 -9.96
C GLY A 171 -8.98 1.35 -11.37
N PRO A 172 -9.60 1.93 -12.41
CA PRO A 172 -9.46 1.43 -13.79
C PRO A 172 -8.21 1.94 -14.52
N VAL A 173 -7.57 3.00 -14.02
CA VAL A 173 -6.47 3.70 -14.72
C VAL A 173 -5.11 3.14 -14.30
N SER A 174 -4.23 2.89 -15.27
CA SER A 174 -2.86 2.44 -15.02
C SER A 174 -2.02 3.51 -14.32
N LEU A 175 -1.00 3.09 -13.57
CA LEU A 175 -0.13 4.03 -12.87
C LEU A 175 0.56 5.00 -13.85
N ASN A 176 1.00 4.50 -15.01
CA ASN A 176 1.69 5.31 -16.00
C ASN A 176 0.80 6.45 -16.54
N VAL A 177 -0.51 6.22 -16.70
CA VAL A 177 -1.45 7.25 -17.15
C VAL A 177 -1.75 8.22 -16.01
N LEU A 178 -2.00 7.73 -14.79
CA LEU A 178 -2.20 8.58 -13.62
C LEU A 178 -1.00 9.50 -13.36
N ALA A 179 0.22 8.99 -13.49
CA ALA A 179 1.45 9.74 -13.30
C ALA A 179 1.56 10.91 -14.29
N GLN A 180 1.28 10.67 -15.57
CA GLN A 180 1.30 11.71 -16.61
C GLN A 180 0.22 12.77 -16.40
N GLU A 181 -0.97 12.37 -15.94
CA GLU A 181 -2.08 13.30 -15.72
C GLU A 181 -1.89 14.14 -14.44
N ILE A 182 -1.38 13.53 -13.36
CA ILE A 182 -1.42 14.12 -12.02
C ILE A 182 -0.09 14.78 -11.62
N LEU A 183 1.07 14.16 -11.88
CA LEU A 183 2.36 14.67 -11.41
C LEU A 183 2.70 16.08 -11.93
N PRO A 184 2.49 16.43 -13.22
CA PRO A 184 2.87 17.75 -13.74
C PRO A 184 2.19 18.92 -13.02
N THR A 185 1.03 18.67 -12.42
CA THR A 185 0.24 19.68 -11.71
C THR A 185 0.37 19.54 -10.19
N MET A 186 0.14 18.34 -9.64
CA MET A 186 0.01 18.16 -8.19
C MET A 186 1.32 17.98 -7.45
N ALA A 187 2.37 17.51 -8.13
CA ALA A 187 3.68 17.37 -7.49
C ALA A 187 4.28 18.71 -7.04
N LYS A 188 3.82 19.85 -7.58
CA LYS A 188 4.27 21.19 -7.17
C LYS A 188 3.55 21.71 -5.92
N GLU A 189 2.40 21.13 -5.59
CA GLU A 189 1.56 21.60 -4.49
C GLU A 189 1.79 20.77 -3.22
N VAL A 190 1.86 19.45 -3.36
CA VAL A 190 2.11 18.50 -2.25
C VAL A 190 3.01 17.36 -2.72
N PRO A 191 3.68 16.62 -1.81
CA PRO A 191 4.30 15.35 -2.16
C PRO A 191 3.26 14.37 -2.75
N VAL A 192 3.58 13.77 -3.90
CA VAL A 192 2.76 12.75 -4.55
C VAL A 192 3.56 11.46 -4.64
N PHE A 193 3.07 10.40 -4.01
CA PHE A 193 3.66 9.07 -4.02
C PHE A 193 2.96 8.20 -5.06
N VAL A 194 3.73 7.40 -5.80
CA VAL A 194 3.21 6.48 -6.82
C VAL A 194 3.07 5.06 -6.28
N ALA A 195 2.00 4.35 -6.64
CA ALA A 195 1.71 2.99 -6.18
C ALA A 195 1.14 2.12 -7.31
N GLY A 196 1.40 0.82 -7.26
CA GLY A 196 0.88 -0.16 -8.23
C GLY A 196 1.91 -0.56 -9.29
N GLY A 197 2.12 -1.86 -9.48
CA GLY A 197 3.07 -2.39 -10.48
C GLY A 197 4.56 -2.16 -10.20
N ILE A 198 4.92 -1.40 -9.17
CA ILE A 198 6.31 -1.13 -8.80
C ILE A 198 6.90 -2.32 -8.03
N GLY A 199 7.95 -2.93 -8.58
CA GLY A 199 8.71 -4.01 -7.93
C GLY A 199 10.23 -3.90 -8.06
N ARG A 200 10.74 -2.83 -8.70
CA ARG A 200 12.17 -2.60 -8.94
C ARG A 200 12.56 -1.13 -8.77
N GLY A 201 13.84 -0.89 -8.47
CA GLY A 201 14.40 0.45 -8.27
C GLY A 201 14.40 1.34 -9.51
N GLU A 202 14.58 0.77 -10.70
CA GLU A 202 14.57 1.53 -11.96
C GLU A 202 13.19 2.14 -12.25
N ALA A 203 12.12 1.44 -11.84
CA ALA A 203 10.75 1.96 -11.93
C ALA A 203 10.54 3.11 -10.94
N ILE A 204 11.03 2.99 -9.70
CA ILE A 204 10.99 4.08 -8.71
C ILE A 204 11.70 5.31 -9.26
N LEU A 205 12.92 5.15 -9.78
CA LEU A 205 13.69 6.24 -10.38
C LEU A 205 12.91 6.96 -11.49
N SER A 206 12.33 6.22 -12.43
CA SER A 206 11.58 6.81 -13.55
C SER A 206 10.44 7.71 -13.07
N TYR A 207 9.69 7.30 -12.04
CA TYR A 207 8.62 8.13 -11.48
C TYR A 207 9.14 9.31 -10.66
N LEU A 208 10.25 9.16 -9.94
CA LEU A 208 10.91 10.27 -9.26
C LEU A 208 11.33 11.37 -10.25
N GLU A 209 11.89 11.00 -11.39
CA GLU A 209 12.25 11.94 -12.46
C GLU A 209 11.03 12.60 -13.12
N MET A 210 9.87 11.92 -13.14
CA MET A 210 8.59 12.51 -13.54
C MET A 210 8.01 13.46 -12.47
N GLY A 211 8.64 13.57 -11.30
CA GLY A 211 8.25 14.49 -10.23
C GLY A 211 7.53 13.84 -9.05
N ALA A 212 7.39 12.51 -9.00
CA ALA A 212 6.92 11.85 -7.79
C ALA A 212 7.85 12.13 -6.61
N ALA A 213 7.29 12.22 -5.40
CA ALA A 213 8.05 12.40 -4.18
C ALA A 213 8.65 11.09 -3.64
N GLY A 214 8.16 9.95 -4.13
CA GLY A 214 8.52 8.61 -3.67
C GLY A 214 7.56 7.55 -4.22
N ALA A 215 7.70 6.32 -3.73
CA ALA A 215 6.88 5.19 -4.15
C ALA A 215 6.29 4.43 -2.95
N GLN A 216 5.10 3.86 -3.13
CA GLN A 216 4.48 2.91 -2.22
C GLN A 216 4.53 1.51 -2.82
N LEU A 217 5.02 0.53 -2.05
CA LEU A 217 5.09 -0.87 -2.46
C LEU A 217 4.31 -1.73 -1.46
N GLY A 218 3.46 -2.64 -1.98
CA GLY A 218 2.76 -3.64 -1.17
C GLY A 218 3.31 -5.03 -1.42
N THR A 219 3.00 -5.60 -2.59
CA THR A 219 3.33 -6.99 -2.98
C THR A 219 4.76 -7.42 -2.69
N ARG A 220 5.77 -6.57 -2.90
CA ARG A 220 7.18 -6.91 -2.62
C ARG A 220 7.45 -7.22 -1.15
N PHE A 221 6.75 -6.56 -0.23
CA PHE A 221 6.96 -6.70 1.21
C PHE A 221 6.18 -7.87 1.84
N VAL A 222 5.26 -8.51 1.11
CA VAL A 222 4.56 -9.72 1.60
C VAL A 222 5.54 -10.85 1.90
N CYS A 223 6.59 -10.98 1.08
CA CYS A 223 7.67 -11.95 1.28
C CYS A 223 8.87 -11.37 2.05
N ALA A 224 8.66 -10.31 2.83
CA ALA A 224 9.64 -9.94 3.84
C ALA A 224 9.69 -11.03 4.92
N THR A 225 10.87 -11.34 5.46
CA THR A 225 11.01 -12.34 6.54
C THR A 225 10.18 -11.96 7.77
N GLU A 226 10.09 -10.67 8.06
CA GLU A 226 9.38 -10.09 9.20
C GLU A 226 7.85 -10.09 9.01
N CYS A 227 7.36 -10.32 7.79
CA CYS A 227 5.93 -10.42 7.51
C CYS A 227 5.36 -11.71 8.11
N ILE A 228 4.26 -11.59 8.87
CA ILE A 228 3.62 -12.73 9.54
C ILE A 228 2.74 -13.59 8.62
N ALA A 229 2.61 -13.22 7.34
CA ALA A 229 1.76 -13.94 6.41
C ALA A 229 2.14 -15.43 6.35
N HIS A 230 1.12 -16.29 6.32
CA HIS A 230 1.29 -17.73 6.35
C HIS A 230 2.26 -18.20 5.25
N PRO A 231 3.16 -19.17 5.51
CA PRO A 231 4.17 -19.60 4.53
C PRO A 231 3.59 -19.99 3.16
N LYS A 232 2.43 -20.67 3.13
CA LYS A 232 1.70 -20.98 1.88
C LYS A 232 1.34 -19.72 1.08
N PHE A 233 0.93 -18.64 1.75
CA PHE A 233 0.60 -17.36 1.12
C PHE A 233 1.84 -16.73 0.47
N LYS A 234 2.97 -16.65 1.21
CA LYS A 234 4.25 -16.18 0.66
C LYS A 234 4.71 -17.04 -0.52
N GLN A 235 4.57 -18.36 -0.44
CA GLN A 235 4.93 -19.27 -1.53
C GLN A 235 4.08 -19.08 -2.79
N ALA A 236 2.79 -18.74 -2.65
CA ALA A 236 1.96 -18.39 -3.79
C ALA A 236 2.48 -17.12 -4.51
N PHE A 237 2.97 -16.13 -3.75
CA PHE A 237 3.56 -14.91 -4.31
C PHE A 237 4.88 -15.20 -5.03
N ILE A 238 5.75 -16.04 -4.44
CA ILE A 238 7.03 -16.43 -5.05
C ILE A 238 6.84 -17.18 -6.37
N ARG A 239 5.77 -17.97 -6.49
CA ARG A 239 5.45 -18.73 -7.71
C ARG A 239 4.66 -17.92 -8.74
N GLY A 240 4.06 -16.81 -8.34
CA GLY A 240 3.17 -16.02 -9.17
C GLY A 240 3.91 -15.20 -10.23
N ALA A 241 3.34 -15.12 -11.42
CA ALA A 241 3.76 -14.19 -12.46
C ALA A 241 2.81 -12.99 -12.54
N ALA A 242 3.26 -11.91 -13.19
CA ALA A 242 2.46 -10.69 -13.37
C ALA A 242 1.07 -10.93 -13.99
N ARG A 243 0.97 -11.92 -14.90
CA ARG A 243 -0.28 -12.29 -15.58
C ARG A 243 -1.27 -13.05 -14.67
N ASP A 244 -0.78 -13.63 -13.58
CA ASP A 244 -1.60 -14.45 -12.68
C ASP A 244 -2.37 -13.56 -11.69
N ALA A 245 -1.96 -12.30 -11.53
CA ALA A 245 -2.67 -11.29 -10.74
C ALA A 245 -3.75 -10.61 -11.60
N VAL A 246 -5.01 -11.03 -11.45
CA VAL A 246 -6.14 -10.62 -12.31
C VAL A 246 -7.22 -9.93 -11.45
N PRO A 247 -7.86 -8.85 -11.94
CA PRO A 247 -8.97 -8.24 -11.23
C PRO A 247 -10.23 -9.09 -11.36
N THR A 248 -10.96 -9.25 -10.26
CA THR A 248 -12.34 -9.75 -10.33
C THR A 248 -13.18 -8.78 -11.15
N VAL A 249 -14.01 -9.32 -12.06
CA VAL A 249 -14.88 -8.51 -12.91
C VAL A 249 -16.33 -8.63 -12.46
N GLN A 250 -17.04 -7.52 -12.57
CA GLN A 250 -18.49 -7.45 -12.42
C GLN A 250 -19.15 -8.12 -13.63
N ILE A 251 -20.15 -8.98 -13.40
CA ILE A 251 -20.89 -9.66 -14.48
C ILE A 251 -22.11 -8.84 -14.94
N ASP A 252 -22.80 -8.15 -14.02
CA ASP A 252 -24.02 -7.40 -14.31
C ASP A 252 -24.05 -6.07 -13.55
N GLU A 253 -24.44 -4.97 -14.21
CA GLU A 253 -24.48 -3.62 -13.64
C GLU A 253 -25.48 -3.41 -12.50
N ARG A 254 -26.49 -4.28 -12.40
CA ARG A 254 -27.45 -4.23 -11.30
C ARG A 254 -26.84 -4.70 -9.99
N PHE A 255 -25.71 -5.40 -10.05
CA PHE A 255 -24.95 -5.91 -8.91
C PHE A 255 -23.52 -5.35 -8.91
N PRO A 256 -23.31 -4.11 -8.44
CA PRO A 256 -21.99 -3.50 -8.42
C PRO A 256 -21.00 -4.35 -7.62
N VAL A 257 -19.84 -4.61 -8.22
CA VAL A 257 -18.70 -5.28 -7.57
C VAL A 257 -17.48 -4.40 -7.71
N ILE A 258 -16.86 -4.04 -6.58
CA ILE A 258 -15.61 -3.30 -6.59
C ILE A 258 -14.51 -4.24 -7.10
N PRO A 259 -13.78 -3.89 -8.18
CA PRO A 259 -12.72 -4.75 -8.70
C PRO A 259 -11.61 -4.97 -7.67
N VAL A 260 -11.28 -6.24 -7.42
CA VAL A 260 -10.19 -6.66 -6.54
C VAL A 260 -9.16 -7.45 -7.36
N ARG A 261 -7.91 -6.99 -7.40
CA ARG A 261 -6.81 -7.74 -8.01
C ARG A 261 -6.20 -8.72 -7.02
N ALA A 262 -6.19 -9.99 -7.41
CA ALA A 262 -5.60 -11.09 -6.66
C ALA A 262 -4.95 -12.10 -7.60
N LEU A 263 -4.07 -12.95 -7.06
CA LEU A 263 -3.64 -14.15 -7.77
C LEU A 263 -4.85 -15.06 -8.02
N VAL A 264 -5.00 -15.52 -9.26
CA VAL A 264 -6.08 -16.45 -9.64
C VAL A 264 -5.91 -17.78 -8.91
N ASN A 265 -6.98 -18.22 -8.26
CA ASN A 265 -7.11 -19.53 -7.61
C ASN A 265 -8.56 -20.06 -7.75
N GLU A 266 -8.87 -21.18 -7.08
CA GLU A 266 -10.22 -21.76 -7.12
C GLU A 266 -11.29 -20.81 -6.53
N GLY A 267 -10.96 -20.06 -5.48
CA GLY A 267 -11.83 -19.02 -4.92
C GLY A 267 -12.26 -17.99 -5.97
N THR A 268 -11.31 -17.47 -6.77
CA THR A 268 -11.62 -16.49 -7.82
C THR A 268 -12.51 -17.05 -8.92
N LYS A 269 -12.32 -18.32 -9.31
CA LYS A 269 -13.19 -19.01 -10.29
C LYS A 269 -14.61 -19.19 -9.74
N ARG A 270 -14.72 -19.68 -8.51
CA ARG A 270 -15.99 -19.86 -7.81
C ARG A 270 -16.75 -18.56 -7.62
N PHE A 271 -16.05 -17.44 -7.44
CA PHE A 271 -16.69 -16.13 -7.36
C PHE A 271 -17.39 -15.74 -8.68
N MET A 272 -16.75 -15.99 -9.82
CA MET A 272 -17.36 -15.75 -11.13
C MET A 272 -18.59 -16.65 -11.35
N GLU A 273 -18.48 -17.93 -11.00
CA GLU A 273 -19.63 -18.85 -11.04
C GLU A 273 -20.75 -18.43 -10.09
N HIS A 274 -20.41 -17.97 -8.89
CA HIS A 274 -21.36 -17.51 -7.87
C HIS A 274 -22.13 -16.29 -8.37
N GLN A 275 -21.44 -15.28 -8.89
CA GLN A 275 -22.08 -14.12 -9.52
C GLN A 275 -23.06 -14.53 -10.64
N ALA A 276 -22.64 -15.45 -11.52
CA ALA A 276 -23.50 -15.93 -12.62
C ALA A 276 -24.75 -16.69 -12.12
N LYS A 277 -24.60 -17.51 -11.07
CA LYS A 277 -25.71 -18.24 -10.45
C LYS A 277 -26.68 -17.30 -9.75
N VAL A 278 -26.18 -16.32 -9.00
CA VAL A 278 -27.01 -15.30 -8.34
C VAL A 278 -27.80 -14.50 -9.39
N LEU A 279 -27.14 -14.09 -10.49
CA LEU A 279 -27.79 -13.40 -11.58
C LEU A 279 -28.92 -14.22 -12.22
N ALA A 280 -28.69 -15.52 -12.47
CA ALA A 280 -29.71 -16.41 -13.03
C ALA A 280 -30.92 -16.54 -12.10
N ARG A 281 -30.70 -16.72 -10.79
CA ARG A 281 -31.77 -16.77 -9.78
C ARG A 281 -32.56 -15.46 -9.71
N PHE A 282 -31.87 -14.33 -9.79
CA PHE A 282 -32.52 -13.02 -9.82
C PHE A 282 -33.40 -12.86 -11.07
N GLN A 283 -32.90 -13.25 -12.24
CA GLN A 283 -33.66 -13.20 -13.50
C GLN A 283 -34.87 -14.14 -13.49
N ALA A 284 -34.79 -15.26 -12.76
CA ALA A 284 -35.90 -16.18 -12.55
C ALA A 284 -36.92 -15.70 -11.50
N GLY A 285 -36.64 -14.58 -10.80
CA GLY A 285 -37.50 -14.04 -9.75
C GLY A 285 -37.42 -14.82 -8.42
N GLU A 286 -36.38 -15.63 -8.23
CA GLU A 286 -36.20 -16.47 -7.04
C GLU A 286 -35.57 -15.72 -5.85
N VAL A 287 -34.94 -14.58 -6.11
CA VAL A 287 -34.26 -13.75 -5.11
C VAL A 287 -34.49 -12.28 -5.41
N SER A 288 -34.60 -11.46 -4.37
CA SER A 288 -34.70 -10.00 -4.51
C SER A 288 -33.36 -9.41 -4.99
N LYS A 289 -33.38 -8.15 -5.45
CA LYS A 289 -32.14 -7.47 -5.84
C LYS A 289 -31.22 -7.27 -4.63
N GLU A 290 -31.80 -6.92 -3.50
CA GLU A 290 -31.10 -6.63 -2.25
C GLU A 290 -30.43 -7.90 -1.70
N ASP A 291 -31.15 -9.02 -1.67
CA ASP A 291 -30.61 -10.31 -1.23
C ASP A 291 -29.51 -10.81 -2.18
N ALA A 292 -29.71 -10.66 -3.50
CA ALA A 292 -28.71 -11.03 -4.50
C ALA A 292 -27.41 -10.23 -4.35
N GLN A 293 -27.50 -8.90 -4.15
CA GLN A 293 -26.33 -8.06 -3.89
C GLN A 293 -25.61 -8.52 -2.61
N LEU A 294 -26.35 -8.77 -1.53
CA LEU A 294 -25.80 -9.21 -0.26
C LEU A 294 -25.12 -10.58 -0.36
N GLU A 295 -25.70 -11.52 -1.10
CA GLU A 295 -25.08 -12.83 -1.38
C GLU A 295 -23.75 -12.71 -2.14
N ILE A 296 -23.64 -11.76 -3.08
CA ILE A 296 -22.40 -11.50 -3.82
C ILE A 296 -21.34 -10.89 -2.90
N GLU A 297 -21.71 -9.89 -2.10
CA GLU A 297 -20.81 -9.22 -1.16
C GLU A 297 -20.28 -10.17 -0.08
N HIS A 298 -21.15 -11.03 0.46
CA HIS A 298 -20.77 -11.98 1.51
C HIS A 298 -19.82 -13.08 1.06
N PHE A 299 -19.72 -13.37 -0.24
CA PHE A 299 -18.83 -14.42 -0.75
C PHE A 299 -17.38 -14.24 -0.27
N TRP A 300 -16.88 -13.01 -0.29
CA TRP A 300 -15.50 -12.70 0.08
C TRP A 300 -15.31 -12.38 1.57
N ALA A 301 -16.37 -12.44 2.38
CA ALA A 301 -16.29 -12.18 3.81
C ALA A 301 -15.22 -13.08 4.48
N GLY A 302 -14.24 -12.44 5.12
CA GLY A 302 -13.13 -13.10 5.81
C GLY A 302 -12.12 -13.82 4.90
N ALA A 303 -12.28 -13.80 3.57
CA ALA A 303 -11.44 -14.60 2.67
C ALA A 303 -9.98 -14.16 2.63
N LEU A 304 -9.71 -12.86 2.77
CA LEU A 304 -8.34 -12.35 2.88
C LEU A 304 -7.67 -12.84 4.17
N ARG A 305 -8.39 -12.83 5.30
CA ARG A 305 -7.87 -13.36 6.58
C ARG A 305 -7.54 -14.84 6.45
N ARG A 306 -8.43 -15.64 5.86
CA ARG A 306 -8.20 -17.09 5.66
C ARG A 306 -6.95 -17.35 4.82
N ALA A 307 -6.72 -16.55 3.77
CA ALA A 307 -5.52 -16.69 2.95
C ALA A 307 -4.24 -16.27 3.72
N VAL A 308 -4.26 -15.09 4.34
CA VAL A 308 -3.07 -14.49 4.96
C VAL A 308 -2.70 -15.17 6.28
N ILE A 309 -3.66 -15.48 7.15
CA ILE A 309 -3.43 -16.01 8.49
C ILE A 309 -3.52 -17.54 8.50
N ASP A 310 -4.59 -18.09 7.93
CA ASP A 310 -4.89 -19.52 8.03
C ASP A 310 -4.25 -20.34 6.88
N GLY A 311 -3.68 -19.67 5.87
CA GLY A 311 -2.98 -20.32 4.75
C GLY A 311 -3.88 -20.96 3.70
N ASP A 312 -5.15 -20.56 3.64
CA ASP A 312 -6.11 -20.98 2.62
C ASP A 312 -5.84 -20.29 1.27
N VAL A 313 -4.84 -20.81 0.55
CA VAL A 313 -4.42 -20.28 -0.75
C VAL A 313 -5.28 -20.76 -1.92
N GLU A 314 -6.14 -21.77 -1.69
CA GLU A 314 -6.99 -22.34 -2.73
C GLU A 314 -8.31 -21.58 -2.84
N GLN A 315 -8.95 -21.24 -1.71
CA GLN A 315 -10.27 -20.62 -1.66
C GLN A 315 -10.25 -19.19 -1.10
N GLY A 316 -9.17 -18.79 -0.42
CA GLY A 316 -9.00 -17.45 0.10
C GLY A 316 -8.70 -16.39 -0.97
N SER A 317 -8.67 -15.13 -0.56
CA SER A 317 -8.34 -14.00 -1.45
C SER A 317 -6.84 -13.70 -1.38
N LEU A 318 -6.12 -13.92 -2.49
CA LEU A 318 -4.67 -13.71 -2.58
C LEU A 318 -4.39 -12.34 -3.21
N MET A 319 -4.87 -11.27 -2.55
CA MET A 319 -4.72 -9.90 -3.05
C MET A 319 -3.24 -9.58 -3.33
N ALA A 320 -2.91 -9.36 -4.59
CA ALA A 320 -1.54 -9.15 -5.06
C ALA A 320 -1.56 -8.27 -6.31
N GLY A 321 -0.61 -7.35 -6.40
CA GLY A 321 -0.41 -6.55 -7.61
C GLY A 321 0.37 -7.33 -8.67
N GLN A 322 0.38 -6.82 -9.90
CA GLN A 322 1.14 -7.43 -11.00
C GLN A 322 2.66 -7.40 -10.79
N SER A 323 3.15 -6.61 -9.83
CA SER A 323 4.53 -6.66 -9.37
C SER A 323 4.92 -7.96 -8.66
N VAL A 324 3.97 -8.89 -8.46
CA VAL A 324 4.23 -10.23 -7.91
C VAL A 324 5.28 -10.99 -8.71
N GLY A 325 5.37 -10.77 -10.04
CA GLY A 325 6.41 -11.38 -10.87
C GLY A 325 7.84 -10.93 -10.55
N MET A 326 8.02 -9.91 -9.70
CA MET A 326 9.32 -9.48 -9.17
C MET A 326 9.59 -10.01 -7.75
N VAL A 327 8.70 -10.82 -7.19
CA VAL A 327 8.87 -11.48 -5.89
C VAL A 327 9.43 -12.88 -6.14
N THR A 328 10.74 -13.07 -5.97
CA THR A 328 11.40 -14.34 -6.32
C THR A 328 11.84 -15.17 -5.11
N ARG A 329 11.91 -14.55 -3.93
CA ARG A 329 12.31 -15.20 -2.67
C ARG A 329 11.74 -14.47 -1.47
N GLU A 330 11.76 -15.15 -0.33
CA GLU A 330 11.66 -14.50 0.97
C GLU A 330 13.01 -13.90 1.34
N GLN A 331 13.01 -12.64 1.79
CA GLN A 331 14.24 -11.93 2.19
C GLN A 331 13.90 -10.84 3.22
N PRO A 332 14.84 -10.39 4.07
CA PRO A 332 14.56 -9.35 5.06
C PRO A 332 14.08 -8.04 4.42
N ALA A 333 13.20 -7.31 5.10
CA ALA A 333 12.69 -6.02 4.63
C ALA A 333 13.83 -5.03 4.28
N ALA A 334 14.89 -5.01 5.09
CA ALA A 334 16.09 -4.21 4.85
C ALA A 334 16.80 -4.58 3.54
N GLU A 335 16.88 -5.86 3.19
CA GLU A 335 17.47 -6.31 1.93
C GLU A 335 16.61 -5.91 0.74
N ILE A 336 15.27 -6.04 0.84
CA ILE A 336 14.34 -5.56 -0.20
C ILE A 336 14.59 -4.07 -0.48
N ILE A 337 14.65 -3.25 0.57
CA ILE A 337 14.86 -1.80 0.43
C ILE A 337 16.24 -1.51 -0.16
N ALA A 338 17.30 -2.13 0.35
CA ALA A 338 18.65 -1.96 -0.17
C ALA A 338 18.76 -2.35 -1.66
N GLU A 339 18.11 -3.44 -2.07
CA GLU A 339 18.07 -3.90 -3.46
C GLU A 339 17.39 -2.85 -4.38
N LEU A 340 16.27 -2.28 -3.94
CA LEU A 340 15.56 -1.22 -4.68
C LEU A 340 16.41 0.05 -4.83
N ILE A 341 17.12 0.46 -3.77
CA ILE A 341 18.00 1.62 -3.79
C ILE A 341 19.19 1.37 -4.72
N ALA A 342 19.86 0.22 -4.60
CA ALA A 342 20.99 -0.14 -5.45
C ALA A 342 20.62 -0.19 -6.94
N GLN A 343 19.44 -0.75 -7.27
CA GLN A 343 18.91 -0.76 -8.64
C GLN A 343 18.71 0.67 -9.19
N ALA A 344 18.16 1.59 -8.38
CA ALA A 344 17.97 2.98 -8.78
C ALA A 344 19.32 3.71 -8.98
N GLU A 345 20.27 3.53 -8.06
CA GLU A 345 21.61 4.12 -8.16
C GLU A 345 22.38 3.60 -9.38
N ALA A 346 22.31 2.29 -9.65
CA ALA A 346 22.92 1.70 -10.84
C ALA A 346 22.33 2.27 -12.14
N ALA A 347 21.01 2.47 -12.19
CA ALA A 347 20.34 3.08 -13.35
C ALA A 347 20.76 4.54 -13.56
N ILE A 348 20.95 5.32 -12.49
CA ILE A 348 21.49 6.68 -12.58
C ILE A 348 22.92 6.66 -13.13
N ALA A 349 23.78 5.80 -12.58
CA ALA A 349 25.17 5.68 -13.01
C ALA A 349 25.30 5.31 -14.50
N ALA A 350 24.48 4.36 -14.97
CA ALA A 350 24.46 3.96 -16.37
C ALA A 350 24.07 5.10 -17.31
N ARG A 351 23.08 5.94 -16.93
CA ARG A 351 22.66 7.10 -17.74
C ARG A 351 23.73 8.19 -17.79
N GLN A 352 24.43 8.43 -16.68
CA GLN A 352 25.52 9.42 -16.62
C GLN A 352 26.71 9.01 -17.49
N GLN A 353 27.02 7.70 -17.57
CA GLN A 353 28.06 7.18 -18.43
C GLN A 353 27.67 7.22 -19.92
N GLY A 354 26.40 6.93 -20.24
CA GLY A 354 25.88 6.95 -21.61
C GLY A 354 25.68 8.35 -22.20
N GLY A 355 25.48 9.38 -21.37
CA GLY A 355 25.38 10.79 -21.81
C GLY A 355 26.72 11.51 -22.00
N ALA A 356 27.84 10.84 -21.70
CA ALA A 356 29.20 11.36 -21.86
C ALA A 356 29.89 10.87 -23.16
N ALA A 357 29.19 10.12 -24.01
CA ALA A 357 29.62 9.63 -25.32
C ALA A 357 28.82 10.33 -26.43
#